data_AF-A0A9Q9MHK3-F1
#
_entry.id   AF-A0A9Q9MHK3-F1
#
_cell.length_a   1.000
_cell.length_b   1.000
_cell.length_c   1.000
_cell.angle_alpha   90.00
_cell.angle_beta   90.00
_cell.angle_gamma   90.00
#
_symmetry.space_group_name_H-M   'P 1'
#
loop_
_entity.id
_entity.type
_entity.pdbx_description
1 polymer ?
#
loop_
_entity_poly.entity_id
_entity_poly.type
_entity_poly.pdbx_seq_one_letter_code
_entity_poly.pdbx_strand_id
1 'polypeptide(L)'
;MTAARLHLLAQAALCFEQAGQLREAARCREKAGELVAAAGLFRAAGDLQQAAACFHRAGRTADAVACLLALGRPRQAADLWTQADAPLEAAWVLAVDAREPQAARRLLAGCTPAGRGEQLRLRLAAALCGALERRPEPLVTVLREVEDQLAAVAPASEQDRLTRWAVQAADQLGRPDLAAQVFAAAYRCRLRGTVGRWREWARPALGGTAGIPEREL
;
A
#
# COMPACT_ATOMS: atom_id res chain seq x y z
N MET A 1 26.79 -0.48 -22.82
CA MET A 1 27.19 0.93 -22.56
C MET A 1 28.63 0.93 -22.07
N THR A 2 29.45 1.92 -22.44
CA THR A 2 30.85 2.03 -21.97
C THR A 2 30.90 2.61 -20.55
N ALA A 3 31.90 2.23 -19.75
CA ALA A 3 32.09 2.73 -18.39
C ALA A 3 32.21 4.28 -18.34
N ALA A 4 32.87 4.88 -19.33
CA ALA A 4 32.96 6.33 -19.48
C ALA A 4 31.59 7.00 -19.63
N ARG A 5 30.65 6.38 -20.36
CA ARG A 5 29.30 6.92 -20.55
C ARG A 5 28.47 6.85 -19.26
N LEU A 6 28.61 5.78 -18.48
CA LEU A 6 27.96 5.67 -17.17
C LEU A 6 28.48 6.73 -16.19
N HIS A 7 29.81 6.92 -16.15
CA HIS A 7 30.43 7.94 -15.31
C HIS A 7 29.95 9.36 -15.66
N LEU A 8 29.89 9.70 -16.95
CA LEU A 8 29.39 10.99 -17.41
C LEU A 8 27.90 11.20 -17.06
N LEU A 9 27.07 10.15 -17.17
CA LEU A 9 25.66 10.23 -16.80
C LEU A 9 25.47 10.44 -15.30
N ALA A 10 26.27 9.77 -14.46
CA ALA A 10 26.23 9.95 -13.02
C ALA A 10 26.68 11.36 -12.61
N GLN A 11 27.74 11.89 -13.24
CA GLN A 11 28.22 13.25 -12.98
C GLN A 11 27.20 14.30 -13.43
N ALA A 12 26.60 14.13 -14.62
CA ALA A 12 25.54 15.00 -15.11
C ALA A 12 24.32 14.98 -14.16
N ALA A 13 23.92 13.80 -13.68
CA ALA A 13 22.84 13.69 -12.71
C ALA A 13 23.12 14.52 -11.44
N LEU A 14 24.33 14.39 -10.87
CA LEU A 14 24.72 15.17 -9.68
C LEU A 14 24.68 16.67 -9.93
N CYS A 15 25.19 17.15 -11.07
CA CYS A 15 25.12 18.56 -11.42
C CYS A 15 23.67 19.06 -11.52
N PHE A 16 22.78 18.27 -12.14
CA PHE A 16 21.36 18.61 -12.24
C PHE A 16 20.65 18.57 -10.88
N GLU A 17 20.97 17.61 -10.00
CA GLU A 17 20.44 17.56 -8.63
C GLU A 17 20.85 18.81 -7.85
N GLN A 18 22.12 19.20 -7.91
CA GLN A 18 22.65 20.42 -7.26
C GLN A 18 22.01 21.70 -7.82
N ALA A 19 21.67 21.71 -9.10
CA ALA A 19 20.96 22.82 -9.75
C ALA A 19 19.44 22.80 -9.49
N GLY A 20 18.91 21.85 -8.72
CA GLY A 20 17.47 21.69 -8.46
C GLY A 20 16.67 21.18 -9.66
N GLN A 21 17.33 20.75 -10.74
CA GLN A 21 16.71 20.26 -11.97
C GLN A 21 16.40 18.75 -11.88
N LEU A 22 15.53 18.40 -10.93
CA LEU A 22 15.26 17.01 -10.55
C LEU A 22 14.81 16.10 -11.71
N ARG A 23 14.04 16.62 -12.68
CA ARG A 23 13.61 15.82 -13.85
C ARG A 23 14.77 15.45 -14.78
N GLU A 24 15.71 16.37 -15.00
CA GLU A 24 16.86 16.10 -15.85
C GLU A 24 17.86 15.17 -15.14
N ALA A 25 18.05 15.36 -13.83
CA ALA A 25 18.77 14.39 -13.01
C ALA A 25 18.18 12.98 -13.10
N ALA A 26 16.86 12.85 -12.98
CA ALA A 26 16.15 11.58 -13.09
C ALA A 26 16.38 10.91 -14.46
N ARG A 27 16.32 11.69 -15.56
CA ARG A 27 16.61 11.19 -16.92
C ARG A 27 18.04 10.69 -17.07
N CYS A 28 19.02 11.38 -16.48
CA CYS A 28 20.41 10.93 -16.47
C CYS A 28 20.55 9.58 -15.74
N ARG A 29 19.93 9.45 -14.56
CA ARG A 29 19.91 8.21 -13.76
C ARG A 29 19.19 7.07 -14.48
N GLU A 30 18.06 7.36 -15.13
CA GLU A 30 17.31 6.39 -15.91
C GLU A 30 18.14 5.85 -17.08
N LYS A 31 18.82 6.73 -17.82
CA LYS A 31 19.74 6.36 -18.90
C LYS A 31 20.97 5.58 -18.40
N ALA A 32 21.36 5.78 -17.14
CA ALA A 32 22.41 5.01 -16.49
C ALA A 32 21.94 3.62 -16.01
N GLY A 33 20.64 3.33 -16.09
CA GLY A 33 20.03 2.08 -15.60
C GLY A 33 19.71 2.10 -14.11
N GLU A 34 19.91 3.23 -13.43
CA GLU A 34 19.62 3.40 -11.99
C GLU A 34 18.13 3.69 -11.78
N LEU A 35 17.27 2.74 -12.16
CA LEU A 35 15.82 2.95 -12.26
C LEU A 35 15.16 3.37 -10.95
N VAL A 36 15.58 2.81 -9.81
CA VAL A 36 15.02 3.17 -8.49
C VAL A 36 15.40 4.60 -8.09
N ALA A 37 16.64 5.00 -8.36
CA ALA A 37 17.10 6.37 -8.08
C ALA A 37 16.39 7.38 -9.00
N ALA A 38 16.27 7.06 -10.28
CA ALA A 38 15.50 7.84 -11.25
C ALA A 38 14.03 8.00 -10.81
N ALA A 39 13.39 6.91 -10.39
CA ALA A 39 12.02 6.94 -9.90
C ALA A 39 11.85 7.84 -8.67
N GLY A 40 12.80 7.78 -7.73
CA GLY A 40 12.84 8.66 -6.56
C GLY A 40 12.91 10.13 -6.93
N LEU A 41 13.77 10.49 -7.89
CA LEU A 41 13.92 11.86 -8.40
C LEU A 41 12.69 12.33 -9.18
N PHE A 42 12.12 11.48 -10.05
CA PHE A 42 10.86 11.78 -10.74
C PHE A 42 9.72 12.03 -9.75
N ARG A 43 9.60 11.20 -8.71
CA ARG A 43 8.60 11.38 -7.66
C ARG A 43 8.82 12.69 -6.89
N ALA A 44 10.05 13.02 -6.52
CA ALA A 44 10.39 14.29 -5.87
C ALA A 44 10.10 15.50 -6.77
N ALA A 45 10.24 15.35 -8.09
CA ALA A 45 9.89 16.36 -9.09
C ALA A 45 8.38 16.46 -9.40
N GLY A 46 7.53 15.67 -8.72
CA GLY A 46 6.09 15.57 -8.96
C GLY A 46 5.70 14.82 -10.23
N ASP A 47 6.65 14.24 -10.96
CA ASP A 47 6.38 13.43 -12.17
C ASP A 47 6.11 11.97 -11.78
N LEU A 48 4.94 11.76 -11.20
CA LEU A 48 4.51 10.44 -10.72
C LEU A 48 4.35 9.43 -11.86
N GLN A 49 4.10 9.87 -13.09
CA GLN A 49 3.92 8.97 -14.23
C GLN A 49 5.25 8.33 -14.62
N GLN A 50 6.32 9.14 -14.72
CA GLN A 50 7.67 8.62 -14.97
C GLN A 50 8.20 7.84 -13.78
N ALA A 51 7.89 8.26 -12.55
CA ALA A 51 8.23 7.49 -11.36
C ALA A 51 7.60 6.08 -11.38
N ALA A 52 6.30 5.98 -11.69
CA ALA A 52 5.61 4.70 -11.80
C ALA A 52 6.24 3.78 -12.85
N ALA A 53 6.56 4.32 -14.03
CA ALA A 53 7.21 3.56 -15.11
C ALA A 53 8.61 3.06 -14.71
N CYS A 54 9.41 3.90 -14.05
CA CYS A 54 10.73 3.53 -13.56
C CYS A 54 10.66 2.48 -12.44
N PHE A 55 9.74 2.62 -11.48
CA PHE A 55 9.52 1.62 -10.44
C PHE A 55 9.05 0.27 -11.02
N HIS A 56 8.12 0.29 -11.97
CA HIS A 56 7.63 -0.92 -12.62
C HIS A 56 8.77 -1.66 -13.34
N ARG A 57 9.59 -0.95 -14.14
CA ARG A 57 10.77 -1.52 -14.79
C ARG A 57 11.84 -2.03 -13.82
N ALA A 58 11.90 -1.47 -12.61
CA ALA A 58 12.77 -1.93 -11.53
C ALA A 58 12.20 -3.12 -10.74
N GLY A 59 11.02 -3.65 -11.10
CA GLY A 59 10.33 -4.71 -10.36
C GLY A 59 9.73 -4.25 -9.04
N ARG A 60 9.65 -2.94 -8.79
CA ARG A 60 9.10 -2.32 -7.57
C ARG A 60 7.61 -2.06 -7.73
N THR A 61 6.83 -3.13 -7.89
CA THR A 61 5.38 -3.05 -8.19
C THR A 61 4.61 -2.21 -7.17
N ALA A 62 4.86 -2.39 -5.87
CA ALA A 62 4.19 -1.64 -4.82
C ALA A 62 4.41 -0.11 -4.92
N ASP A 63 5.65 0.32 -5.25
CA ASP A 63 5.97 1.74 -5.40
C ASP A 63 5.35 2.33 -6.68
N ALA A 64 5.32 1.54 -7.76
CA ALA A 64 4.67 1.94 -9.01
C ALA A 64 3.15 2.12 -8.81
N VAL A 65 2.52 1.19 -8.12
CA VAL A 65 1.10 1.23 -7.73
C VAL A 65 0.83 2.47 -6.89
N ALA A 66 1.64 2.75 -5.87
CA ALA A 66 1.48 3.95 -5.04
C ALA A 66 1.50 5.24 -5.87
N CYS A 67 2.39 5.33 -6.87
CA CYS A 67 2.44 6.47 -7.79
C CYS A 67 1.17 6.56 -8.67
N LEU A 68 0.66 5.43 -9.17
CA LEU A 68 -0.57 5.40 -9.97
C LEU A 68 -1.83 5.76 -9.16
N LEU A 69 -1.90 5.33 -7.90
CA LEU A 69 -2.98 5.71 -6.99
C LEU A 69 -2.96 7.20 -6.70
N ALA A 70 -1.78 7.78 -6.45
CA ALA A 70 -1.63 9.23 -6.27
C ALA A 70 -1.99 10.04 -7.53
N LEU A 71 -1.90 9.43 -8.72
CA LEU A 71 -2.38 9.99 -9.99
C LEU A 71 -3.87 9.79 -10.24
N GLY A 72 -4.61 9.12 -9.35
CA GLY A 72 -6.03 8.80 -9.54
C GLY A 72 -6.27 7.75 -10.62
N ARG A 73 -5.32 6.83 -10.86
CA ARG A 73 -5.43 5.76 -11.87
C ARG A 73 -5.50 4.36 -11.23
N PRO A 74 -6.55 4.06 -10.44
CA PRO A 74 -6.62 2.82 -9.67
C PRO A 74 -6.77 1.56 -10.52
N ARG A 75 -7.42 1.63 -11.69
CA ARG A 75 -7.48 0.49 -12.62
C ARG A 75 -6.10 0.08 -13.13
N GLN A 76 -5.30 1.04 -13.59
CA GLN A 76 -3.92 0.77 -14.02
C GLN A 76 -3.08 0.21 -12.88
N ALA A 77 -3.31 0.68 -11.64
CA ALA A 77 -2.64 0.15 -10.46
C ALA A 77 -3.03 -1.32 -10.17
N ALA A 78 -4.31 -1.68 -10.33
CA ALA A 78 -4.76 -3.07 -10.21
C ALA A 78 -4.22 -3.97 -11.35
N ASP A 79 -4.13 -3.44 -12.57
CA ASP A 79 -3.55 -4.17 -13.70
C ASP A 79 -2.07 -4.50 -13.45
N LEU A 80 -1.30 -3.57 -12.86
CA LEU A 80 0.10 -3.83 -12.49
C LEU A 80 0.22 -4.96 -11.46
N TRP A 81 -0.67 -5.03 -10.48
CA TRP A 81 -0.68 -6.14 -9.52
C TRP A 81 -1.05 -7.47 -10.19
N THR A 82 -2.01 -7.44 -11.12
CA THR A 82 -2.39 -8.64 -11.89
C THR A 82 -1.24 -9.14 -12.75
N GLN A 83 -0.48 -8.23 -13.38
CA GLN A 83 0.74 -8.57 -14.14
C GLN A 83 1.87 -9.11 -13.25
N ALA A 84 1.88 -8.72 -11.97
CA ALA A 84 2.84 -9.20 -10.98
C ALA A 84 2.38 -10.48 -10.25
N ASP A 85 1.34 -11.16 -10.77
CA ASP A 85 0.77 -12.39 -10.20
C ASP A 85 0.27 -12.23 -8.75
N ALA A 86 -0.26 -11.04 -8.44
CA ALA A 86 -0.77 -10.66 -7.13
C ALA A 86 -2.28 -10.27 -7.21
N PRO A 87 -3.17 -11.23 -7.53
CA PRO A 87 -4.59 -10.93 -7.79
C PRO A 87 -5.34 -10.44 -6.55
N LEU A 88 -4.90 -10.83 -5.35
CA LEU A 88 -5.49 -10.38 -4.09
C LEU A 88 -5.25 -8.87 -3.87
N GLU A 89 -4.03 -8.40 -4.12
CA GLU A 89 -3.64 -7.00 -4.07
C GLU A 89 -4.37 -6.18 -5.13
N ALA A 90 -4.50 -6.71 -6.35
CA ALA A 90 -5.27 -6.08 -7.43
C ALA A 90 -6.74 -5.90 -7.03
N ALA A 91 -7.36 -6.94 -6.49
CA ALA A 91 -8.75 -6.90 -6.05
C ALA A 91 -8.99 -5.87 -4.93
N TRP A 92 -8.05 -5.76 -3.98
CA TRP A 92 -8.12 -4.75 -2.93
C TRP A 92 -8.13 -3.33 -3.48
N VAL A 93 -7.22 -3.03 -4.41
CA VAL A 93 -7.16 -1.72 -5.09
C VAL A 93 -8.46 -1.43 -5.85
N LEU A 94 -9.02 -2.42 -6.54
CA LEU A 94 -10.30 -2.25 -7.23
C LEU A 94 -11.46 -1.96 -6.26
N ALA A 95 -11.49 -2.63 -5.12
CA ALA A 95 -12.52 -2.44 -4.12
C ALA A 95 -12.41 -1.06 -3.44
N VAL A 96 -11.23 -0.69 -2.97
CA VAL A 96 -11.04 0.52 -2.16
C VAL A 96 -10.89 1.77 -3.02
N ASP A 97 -9.99 1.73 -4.00
CA ASP A 97 -9.58 2.93 -4.75
C ASP A 97 -10.40 3.12 -6.02
N ALA A 98 -10.69 2.05 -6.77
CA ALA A 98 -11.50 2.13 -7.99
C ALA A 98 -13.03 2.15 -7.72
N ARG A 99 -13.46 1.74 -6.51
CA ARG A 99 -14.88 1.56 -6.14
C ARG A 99 -15.63 0.59 -7.06
N GLU A 100 -14.95 -0.48 -7.47
CA GLU A 100 -15.48 -1.52 -8.36
C GLU A 100 -15.55 -2.88 -7.64
N PRO A 101 -16.48 -3.04 -6.67
CA PRO A 101 -16.57 -4.25 -5.86
C PRO A 101 -16.86 -5.52 -6.69
N GLN A 102 -17.58 -5.37 -7.80
CA GLN A 102 -17.89 -6.48 -8.71
C GLN A 102 -16.63 -6.99 -9.45
N ALA A 103 -15.78 -6.08 -9.92
CA ALA A 103 -14.53 -6.44 -10.58
C ALA A 103 -13.56 -7.07 -9.57
N ALA A 104 -13.46 -6.50 -8.37
CA ALA A 104 -12.69 -7.07 -7.27
C ALA A 104 -13.14 -8.50 -6.95
N ARG A 105 -14.44 -8.76 -6.79
CA ARG A 105 -14.96 -10.12 -6.51
C ARG A 105 -14.58 -11.15 -7.56
N ARG A 106 -14.59 -10.78 -8.84
CA ARG A 106 -14.19 -11.70 -9.92
C ARG A 106 -12.74 -12.16 -9.75
N LEU A 107 -11.84 -11.25 -9.37
CA LEU A 107 -10.45 -11.61 -9.07
C LEU A 107 -10.35 -12.46 -7.79
N LEU A 108 -11.09 -12.11 -6.74
CA LEU A 108 -11.08 -12.86 -5.47
C LEU A 108 -11.57 -14.31 -5.63
N ALA A 109 -12.51 -14.57 -6.55
CA ALA A 109 -13.05 -15.91 -6.78
C ALA A 109 -11.99 -16.92 -7.27
N GLY A 110 -10.91 -16.46 -7.90
CA GLY A 110 -9.79 -17.29 -8.35
C GLY A 110 -8.62 -17.37 -7.35
N CYS A 111 -8.68 -16.64 -6.23
CA CYS A 111 -7.57 -16.59 -5.29
C CYS A 111 -7.58 -17.80 -4.33
N THR A 112 -6.47 -18.52 -4.26
CA THR A 112 -6.26 -19.57 -3.25
C THR A 112 -5.28 -19.07 -2.20
N PRO A 113 -5.71 -18.84 -0.94
CA PRO A 113 -4.84 -18.29 0.09
C PRO A 113 -3.80 -19.33 0.51
N ALA A 114 -2.53 -18.92 0.60
CA ALA A 114 -1.42 -19.80 0.97
C ALA A 114 -1.28 -19.98 2.49
N GLY A 115 -1.92 -19.13 3.30
CA GLY A 115 -1.86 -19.20 4.75
C GLY A 115 -2.92 -18.38 5.47
N ARG A 116 -2.92 -18.41 6.81
CA ARG A 116 -3.94 -17.77 7.65
C ARG A 116 -4.06 -16.26 7.40
N GLY A 117 -2.94 -15.55 7.28
CA GLY A 117 -2.94 -14.10 7.05
C GLY A 117 -3.59 -13.73 5.71
N GLU A 118 -3.23 -14.46 4.66
CA GLU A 118 -3.81 -14.28 3.33
C GLU A 118 -5.28 -14.69 3.27
N GLN A 119 -5.66 -15.75 3.99
CA GLN A 119 -7.05 -16.16 4.14
C GLN A 119 -7.90 -15.06 4.80
N LEU A 120 -7.39 -14.43 5.86
CA LEU A 120 -8.06 -13.29 6.50
C LEU A 120 -8.13 -12.08 5.58
N ARG A 121 -7.07 -11.77 4.83
CA ARG A 121 -7.07 -10.71 3.81
C ARG A 121 -8.09 -10.96 2.69
N LEU A 122 -8.16 -12.18 2.16
CA LEU A 122 -9.12 -12.59 1.15
C LEU A 122 -10.56 -12.43 1.65
N ARG A 123 -10.86 -12.91 2.86
CA ARG A 123 -12.17 -12.76 3.50
C ARG A 123 -12.51 -11.30 3.76
N LEU A 124 -11.55 -10.51 4.21
CA LEU A 124 -11.70 -9.08 4.45
C LEU A 124 -12.02 -8.33 3.15
N ALA A 125 -11.29 -8.60 2.07
CA ALA A 125 -11.53 -8.01 0.76
C ALA A 125 -12.93 -8.38 0.22
N ALA A 126 -13.33 -9.65 0.34
CA ALA A 126 -14.66 -10.10 -0.07
C ALA A 126 -15.78 -9.44 0.74
N ALA A 127 -15.60 -9.34 2.07
CA ALA A 127 -16.54 -8.70 2.97
C ALA A 127 -16.64 -7.19 2.72
N LEU A 128 -15.52 -6.52 2.41
CA LEU A 128 -15.51 -5.12 2.01
C LEU A 128 -16.30 -4.90 0.72
N CYS A 129 -16.15 -5.77 -0.28
CA CYS A 129 -16.97 -5.72 -1.48
C CYS A 129 -18.47 -5.84 -1.14
N GLY A 130 -18.83 -6.70 -0.17
CA GLY A 130 -20.18 -6.78 0.39
C GLY A 130 -20.65 -5.47 1.02
N ALA A 131 -19.81 -4.86 1.85
CA ALA A 131 -20.13 -3.61 2.52
C ALA A 131 -20.39 -2.47 1.52
N LEU A 132 -19.57 -2.35 0.48
CA LEU A 132 -19.75 -1.36 -0.60
C LEU A 132 -21.04 -1.58 -1.39
N GLU A 133 -21.55 -2.81 -1.43
CA GLU A 133 -22.85 -3.17 -2.00
C GLU A 133 -24.01 -3.13 -0.98
N ARG A 134 -23.83 -2.40 0.14
CA ARG A 134 -24.82 -2.21 1.21
C ARG A 134 -25.11 -3.46 2.06
N ARG A 135 -24.12 -4.33 2.24
CA ARG A 135 -24.15 -5.47 3.19
C ARG A 135 -22.92 -5.45 4.11
N PRO A 136 -22.90 -4.57 5.12
CA PRO A 136 -21.73 -4.35 5.96
C PRO A 136 -21.52 -5.41 7.07
N GLU A 137 -22.52 -6.24 7.36
CA GLU A 137 -22.50 -7.19 8.47
C GLU A 137 -21.34 -8.19 8.40
N PRO A 138 -21.04 -8.80 7.24
CA PRO A 138 -19.89 -9.70 7.13
C PRO A 138 -18.56 -8.99 7.38
N LEU A 139 -18.44 -7.70 7.04
CA LEU A 139 -17.21 -6.95 7.22
C LEU A 139 -16.91 -6.72 8.69
N VAL A 140 -17.92 -6.37 9.49
CA VAL A 140 -17.76 -6.20 10.94
C VAL A 140 -17.33 -7.52 11.60
N THR A 141 -17.92 -8.64 11.17
CA THR A 141 -17.52 -9.98 11.67
C THR A 141 -16.05 -10.27 11.35
N VAL A 142 -15.63 -10.05 10.10
CA VAL A 142 -14.23 -10.31 9.71
C VAL A 142 -13.25 -9.37 10.43
N LEU A 143 -13.60 -8.11 10.65
CA LEU A 143 -12.74 -7.17 11.41
C LEU A 143 -12.50 -7.64 12.85
N ARG A 144 -13.52 -8.19 13.52
CA ARG A 144 -13.37 -8.80 14.85
C ARG A 144 -12.49 -10.05 14.80
N GLU A 145 -12.69 -10.91 13.81
CA GLU A 145 -11.83 -12.08 13.63
C GLU A 145 -10.37 -11.69 13.40
N VAL A 146 -10.11 -10.60 12.67
CA VAL A 146 -8.75 -10.06 12.51
C VAL A 146 -8.18 -9.64 13.86
N GLU A 147 -8.94 -8.93 14.69
CA GLU A 147 -8.51 -8.53 16.04
C GLU A 147 -8.09 -9.74 16.89
N ASP A 148 -8.89 -10.80 16.87
CA ASP A 148 -8.68 -12.01 17.68
C ASP A 148 -7.51 -12.86 17.16
N GLN A 149 -7.35 -12.95 15.84
CA GLN A 149 -6.42 -13.88 15.20
C GLN A 149 -5.10 -13.24 14.77
N LEU A 150 -4.93 -11.91 14.88
CA LEU A 150 -3.73 -11.21 14.42
C LEU A 150 -2.44 -11.81 14.99
N ALA A 151 -2.44 -12.16 16.28
CA ALA A 151 -1.28 -12.78 16.94
C ALA A 151 -0.88 -14.13 16.34
N ALA A 152 -1.83 -14.85 15.76
CA ALA A 152 -1.63 -16.17 15.15
C ALA A 152 -1.29 -16.11 13.65
N VAL A 153 -1.20 -14.90 13.07
CA VAL A 153 -0.73 -14.67 11.71
C VAL A 153 0.79 -14.54 11.73
N ALA A 154 1.47 -15.27 10.88
CA ALA A 154 2.90 -15.15 10.64
C ALA A 154 3.15 -15.14 9.12
N PRO A 155 4.21 -14.46 8.65
CA PRO A 155 5.20 -13.66 9.39
C PRO A 155 4.69 -12.26 9.79
N ALA A 156 5.51 -11.50 10.54
CA ALA A 156 5.18 -10.13 10.98
C ALA A 156 4.89 -9.15 9.83
N SER A 157 5.48 -9.36 8.65
CA SER A 157 5.15 -8.58 7.44
C SER A 157 3.71 -8.81 6.98
N GLU A 158 3.18 -10.03 7.17
CA GLU A 158 1.80 -10.36 6.85
C GLU A 158 0.83 -9.80 7.89
N GLN A 159 1.21 -9.82 9.17
CA GLN A 159 0.46 -9.13 10.23
C GLN A 159 0.34 -7.64 9.94
N ASP A 160 1.43 -6.99 9.53
CA ASP A 160 1.44 -5.56 9.18
C ASP A 160 0.52 -5.26 8.00
N ARG A 161 0.58 -6.07 6.93
CA ARG A 161 -0.31 -5.94 5.76
C ARG A 161 -1.78 -6.11 6.13
N LEU A 162 -2.10 -7.17 6.89
CA LEU A 162 -3.47 -7.43 7.34
C LEU A 162 -4.01 -6.29 8.20
N THR A 163 -3.19 -5.75 9.12
CA THR A 163 -3.55 -4.62 9.97
C THR A 163 -3.89 -3.39 9.13
N ARG A 164 -3.07 -3.05 8.13
CA ARG A 164 -3.33 -1.91 7.23
C ARG A 164 -4.65 -2.07 6.47
N TRP A 165 -4.91 -3.26 5.95
CA TRP A 165 -6.16 -3.53 5.24
C TRP A 165 -7.37 -3.43 6.16
N ALA A 166 -7.28 -4.00 7.37
CA ALA A 166 -8.38 -3.98 8.33
C ALA A 166 -8.71 -2.55 8.80
N VAL A 167 -7.70 -1.72 9.10
CA VAL A 167 -7.90 -0.29 9.41
C VAL A 167 -8.55 0.43 8.23
N GLN A 168 -8.01 0.26 7.02
CA GLN A 168 -8.55 0.90 5.83
C GLN A 168 -10.00 0.48 5.55
N ALA A 169 -10.36 -0.80 5.74
CA ALA A 169 -11.74 -1.26 5.59
C ALA A 169 -12.68 -0.71 6.67
N ALA A 170 -12.23 -0.61 7.92
CA ALA A 170 -13.00 0.02 8.99
C ALA A 170 -13.25 1.52 8.70
N ASP A 171 -12.26 2.22 8.15
CA ASP A 171 -12.40 3.61 7.69
C ASP A 171 -13.43 3.72 6.55
N GLN A 172 -13.44 2.78 5.59
CA GLN A 172 -14.45 2.75 4.53
C GLN A 172 -15.88 2.59 5.05
N LEU A 173 -16.04 1.95 6.21
CA LEU A 173 -17.33 1.78 6.87
C LEU A 173 -17.73 3.00 7.72
N GLY A 174 -16.83 3.96 7.92
CA GLY A 174 -17.03 5.08 8.84
C GLY A 174 -17.12 4.63 10.30
N ARG A 175 -16.42 3.53 10.65
CA ARG A 175 -16.43 2.91 11.98
C ARG A 175 -15.05 2.98 12.63
N PRO A 176 -14.64 4.16 13.14
CA PRO A 176 -13.31 4.35 13.70
C PRO A 176 -13.08 3.53 14.98
N ASP A 177 -14.14 3.09 15.65
CA ASP A 177 -14.06 2.15 16.78
C ASP A 177 -13.42 0.81 16.38
N LEU A 178 -13.78 0.28 15.22
CA LEU A 178 -13.23 -0.98 14.71
C LEU A 178 -11.76 -0.81 14.27
N ALA A 179 -11.41 0.33 13.68
CA ALA A 179 -10.03 0.64 13.33
C ALA A 179 -9.14 0.74 14.59
N ALA A 180 -9.63 1.39 15.65
CA ALA A 180 -8.91 1.48 16.92
C ALA A 180 -8.70 0.11 17.59
N GLN A 181 -9.68 -0.80 17.51
CA GLN A 181 -9.54 -2.19 17.98
C GLN A 181 -8.44 -2.94 17.24
N VAL A 182 -8.37 -2.80 15.91
CA VAL A 182 -7.31 -3.38 15.09
C VAL A 182 -5.93 -2.82 15.47
N PHE A 183 -5.80 -1.51 15.69
CA PHE A 183 -4.55 -0.92 16.18
C PHE A 183 -4.17 -1.43 17.58
N ALA A 184 -5.13 -1.59 18.48
CA ALA A 184 -4.88 -2.15 19.80
C ALA A 184 -4.38 -3.61 19.72
N ALA A 185 -4.95 -4.42 18.82
CA ALA A 185 -4.45 -5.78 18.55
C ALA A 185 -3.03 -5.76 17.97
N ALA A 186 -2.74 -4.88 17.02
CA ALA A 186 -1.40 -4.72 16.45
C ALA A 186 -0.37 -4.30 17.50
N TYR A 187 -0.76 -3.42 18.43
CA TYR A 187 0.07 -3.00 19.55
C TYR A 187 0.37 -4.19 20.48
N ARG A 188 -0.65 -4.99 20.85
CA ARG A 188 -0.47 -6.24 21.63
C ARG A 188 0.47 -7.24 20.94
N CYS A 189 0.46 -7.28 19.61
CA CYS A 189 1.36 -8.12 18.81
C CYS A 189 2.78 -7.54 18.65
N ARG A 190 3.08 -6.37 19.23
CA ARG A 190 4.37 -5.66 19.15
C ARG A 190 4.81 -5.38 17.70
N LEU A 191 3.85 -5.07 16.83
CA LEU A 191 4.15 -4.70 15.45
C LEU A 191 4.86 -3.34 15.41
N ARG A 192 6.01 -3.29 14.72
CA ARG A 192 6.85 -2.09 14.68
C ARG A 192 6.15 -0.91 14.02
N GLY A 193 6.25 0.26 14.65
CA GLY A 193 5.69 1.50 14.14
C GLY A 193 4.17 1.58 14.27
N THR A 194 3.55 0.71 15.08
CA THR A 194 2.10 0.73 15.30
C THR A 194 1.68 1.99 16.02
N VAL A 195 2.42 2.41 17.05
CA VAL A 195 2.07 3.61 17.83
C VAL A 195 2.13 4.85 16.94
N GLY A 196 3.17 4.98 16.12
CA GLY A 196 3.30 6.08 15.16
C GLY A 196 2.09 6.16 14.22
N ARG A 197 1.78 5.05 13.54
CA ARG A 197 0.64 4.98 12.60
C ARG A 197 -0.71 5.20 13.29
N TRP A 198 -0.91 4.64 14.48
CA TRP A 198 -2.16 4.81 15.23
C TRP A 198 -2.38 6.28 15.59
N ARG A 199 -1.33 6.97 16.04
CA ARG A 199 -1.40 8.41 16.37
C ARG A 199 -1.62 9.27 15.12
N GLU A 200 -0.96 8.96 14.01
CA GLU A 200 -1.14 9.66 12.74
C GLU A 200 -2.57 9.51 12.21
N TRP A 201 -3.14 8.31 12.29
CA TRP A 201 -4.53 8.03 11.91
C TRP A 201 -5.54 8.70 12.85
N ALA A 202 -5.31 8.66 14.17
CA ALA A 202 -6.27 9.14 15.15
C ALA A 202 -6.45 10.66 15.17
N ARG A 203 -5.42 11.43 14.80
CA ARG A 203 -5.52 12.90 14.71
C ARG A 203 -6.68 13.33 13.80
N PRO A 204 -6.76 12.92 12.53
CA PRO A 204 -7.90 13.23 11.68
C PRO A 204 -9.15 12.39 12.00
N ALA A 205 -9.01 11.12 12.38
CA ALA A 205 -10.17 10.22 12.54
C ALA A 205 -10.95 10.43 13.85
N LEU A 206 -10.26 10.79 14.94
CA LEU A 206 -10.81 10.94 16.29
C LEU A 206 -10.68 12.37 16.84
N GLY A 207 -10.02 13.28 16.10
CA GLY A 207 -9.76 14.65 16.55
C GLY A 207 -8.63 14.79 17.57
N GLY A 208 -7.85 13.73 17.83
CA GLY A 208 -6.79 13.75 18.82
C GLY A 208 -6.08 12.41 19.02
N THR A 209 -5.17 12.35 19.98
CA THR A 209 -4.40 11.13 20.32
C THR A 209 -4.56 10.69 21.76
N ALA A 210 -5.57 11.23 22.46
CA ALA A 210 -5.87 10.86 23.83
C ALA A 210 -6.27 9.37 23.90
N GLY A 211 -5.69 8.63 24.85
CA GLY A 211 -5.91 7.19 25.01
C GLY A 211 -5.05 6.28 24.13
N ILE A 212 -4.19 6.85 23.27
CA ILE A 212 -3.25 6.08 22.44
C ILE A 212 -1.90 6.02 23.16
N PRO A 213 -1.20 4.86 23.17
CA PRO A 213 0.12 4.75 23.75
C PRO A 213 1.12 5.80 23.24
N GLU A 214 2.10 6.14 24.07
CA GLU A 214 3.19 7.06 23.70
C GLU A 214 4.45 6.33 23.23
N ARG A 215 4.59 5.05 23.59
CA ARG A 215 5.78 4.22 23.31
C ARG A 215 5.37 2.83 22.86
N GLU A 216 6.21 2.25 22.00
CA GLU A 216 6.11 0.85 21.58
C GLU A 216 6.37 -0.10 22.77
N LEU A 217 5.85 -1.33 22.71
CA LEU A 217 6.07 -2.40 23.70
C LEU A 217 7.36 -3.18 23.50
#